data_AF-A0A445DFG8-F1
#
_entry.id   AF-A0A445DFG8-F1
#
_cell.length_a   1.000
_cell.length_b   1.000
_cell.length_c   1.000
_cell.angle_alpha   90.00
_cell.angle_beta   90.00
_cell.angle_gamma   90.00
#
_symmetry.space_group_name_H-M   'P 1'
#
loop_
_entity.id
_entity.type
_entity.pdbx_description
1 polymer ?
#
loop_
_entity_poly.entity_id
_entity_poly.type
_entity_poly.pdbx_seq_one_letter_code
_entity_poly.pdbx_strand_id
1 'polypeptide(L)'
;MPGDVNGEEIIICETKLQECDESMGPKEDGTTMMRLAGIPVAPCYWGSKGGIYFVLQNASLVASYVGKRYQILNPDEHANFLRRKNKNPYDYRPDIVHEALLQIMGSRLCMAGRVHGVFIKTDEGILIRVEVNTQVPKTLGSFCNVMAELLQKFSIKSKGNHGKLLRLIENHATQHLPINSRKIGLSVNSPKAIQTNDYVAAANHDENLVFVVCLMLLYTFSYGNVR
;
A
#
# COMPACT_ATOMS: atom_id res chain seq x y z
N MET A 1 -11.65 -28.33 24.89
CA MET A 1 -11.39 -27.02 25.51
C MET A 1 -10.03 -27.09 26.19
N PRO A 2 -9.03 -26.30 25.77
CA PRO A 2 -9.02 -25.46 24.56
C PRO A 2 -9.15 -26.28 23.25
N GLY A 3 -9.16 -25.71 22.05
CA GLY A 3 -9.33 -24.27 21.76
C GLY A 3 -8.34 -23.69 20.75
N ASP A 4 -8.01 -24.44 19.69
CA ASP A 4 -7.06 -23.97 18.68
C ASP A 4 -7.61 -22.78 17.88
N VAL A 5 -6.78 -21.75 17.76
CA VAL A 5 -7.11 -20.51 17.04
C VAL A 5 -6.64 -20.62 15.59
N ASN A 6 -7.58 -20.54 14.65
CA ASN A 6 -7.27 -20.50 13.22
C ASN A 6 -6.57 -19.18 12.87
N GLY A 7 -5.23 -19.20 12.86
CA GLY A 7 -4.43 -18.14 12.26
C GLY A 7 -4.38 -18.34 10.75
N GLU A 8 -4.97 -17.43 9.98
CA GLU A 8 -4.89 -17.46 8.51
C GLU A 8 -3.45 -17.14 8.06
N GLU A 9 -2.72 -18.16 7.63
CA GLU A 9 -1.30 -18.03 7.28
C GLU A 9 -1.13 -17.33 5.92
N ILE A 10 -0.50 -16.16 5.92
CA ILE A 10 -0.34 -15.30 4.74
C ILE A 10 0.92 -15.73 3.96
N ILE A 11 0.72 -16.33 2.79
CA ILE A 11 1.79 -16.97 2.03
C ILE A 11 2.39 -16.07 0.94
N ILE A 12 3.72 -16.10 0.83
CA ILE A 12 4.55 -15.34 -0.11
C ILE A 12 4.82 -16.12 -1.40
N CYS A 13 4.70 -15.43 -2.55
CA CYS A 13 5.22 -15.84 -3.85
C CYS A 13 6.29 -14.85 -4.33
N GLU A 14 7.46 -15.36 -4.74
CA GLU A 14 8.57 -14.57 -5.31
C GLU A 14 8.57 -14.60 -6.84
N THR A 15 9.20 -13.60 -7.47
CA THR A 15 9.68 -13.70 -8.85
C THR A 15 10.93 -12.85 -9.03
N LYS A 16 12.05 -13.45 -9.46
CA LYS A 16 13.31 -12.76 -9.77
C LYS A 16 13.39 -12.39 -11.26
N LEU A 17 13.99 -11.23 -11.53
CA LEU A 17 14.46 -10.77 -12.83
C LEU A 17 15.86 -10.15 -12.63
N GLN A 18 16.73 -10.21 -13.65
CA GLN A 18 18.18 -9.98 -13.51
C GLN A 18 18.66 -8.56 -13.85
N GLU A 19 19.97 -8.34 -13.62
CA GLU A 19 20.65 -7.05 -13.52
C GLU A 19 20.92 -6.31 -14.84
N CYS A 20 21.32 -5.03 -14.71
CA CYS A 20 22.20 -4.30 -15.63
C CYS A 20 23.03 -3.25 -14.85
N ASP A 21 24.29 -3.57 -14.57
CA ASP A 21 25.52 -2.76 -14.44
C ASP A 21 25.62 -1.44 -13.63
N GLU A 22 26.84 -1.15 -13.18
CA GLU A 22 27.22 -0.08 -12.22
C GLU A 22 27.63 1.26 -12.87
N SER A 23 27.59 2.36 -12.09
CA SER A 23 28.80 3.14 -11.75
C SER A 23 28.57 4.40 -10.89
N MET A 24 29.57 4.72 -10.07
CA MET A 24 29.92 6.01 -9.42
C MET A 24 28.91 6.74 -8.47
N GLY A 25 29.35 6.91 -7.21
CA GLY A 25 29.01 8.07 -6.36
C GLY A 25 30.06 9.20 -6.52
N PRO A 26 30.42 10.01 -5.49
CA PRO A 26 30.05 9.98 -4.05
C PRO A 26 29.06 11.14 -3.73
N LYS A 27 28.90 11.81 -2.55
CA LYS A 27 29.69 12.06 -1.32
C LYS A 27 28.80 12.16 -0.06
N GLU A 28 29.48 12.33 1.08
CA GLU A 28 28.96 12.52 2.44
C GLU A 28 28.55 13.98 2.73
N ASP A 29 27.66 14.16 3.72
CA ASP A 29 27.66 15.30 4.64
C ASP A 29 26.93 14.87 5.94
N GLY A 30 27.44 15.28 7.11
CA GLY A 30 26.97 14.79 8.42
C GLY A 30 26.36 15.87 9.32
N THR A 31 25.43 15.50 10.22
CA THR A 31 24.93 16.43 11.26
C THR A 31 24.52 15.72 12.56
N THR A 32 25.26 16.04 13.61
CA THR A 32 24.89 16.17 15.05
C THR A 32 23.70 15.39 15.60
N MET A 33 24.00 14.39 16.44
CA MET A 33 23.06 13.76 17.38
C MET A 33 22.74 14.68 18.56
N MET A 34 21.48 15.11 18.73
CA MET A 34 20.98 15.61 20.02
C MET A 34 20.22 14.52 20.77
N ARG A 35 20.77 14.04 21.88
CA ARG A 35 20.12 13.09 22.79
C ARG A 35 19.19 13.82 23.78
N LEU A 36 17.89 13.64 23.63
CA LEU A 36 16.93 13.78 24.73
C LEU A 36 16.79 12.42 25.42
N ALA A 37 16.94 12.39 26.75
CA ALA A 37 16.87 11.17 27.54
C ALA A 37 15.43 10.87 28.00
N GLY A 38 15.08 9.58 28.09
CA GLY A 38 13.86 9.12 28.77
C GLY A 38 12.92 8.23 27.95
N ILE A 39 13.03 8.22 26.62
CA ILE A 39 12.23 7.34 25.74
C ILE A 39 13.17 6.39 25.00
N PRO A 40 12.93 5.05 25.01
CA PRO A 40 13.58 4.14 24.10
C PRO A 40 13.04 4.37 22.68
N VAL A 41 13.66 5.29 21.95
CA VAL A 41 13.48 5.39 20.50
C VAL A 41 13.84 4.02 19.91
N ALA A 42 12.87 3.36 19.28
CA ALA A 42 13.10 2.05 18.66
C ALA A 42 14.28 2.15 17.69
N PRO A 43 15.24 1.19 17.66
CA PRO A 43 16.50 1.37 16.95
C PRO A 43 16.32 1.79 15.50
N CYS A 44 16.59 3.06 15.20
CA CYS A 44 16.55 3.58 13.85
C CYS A 44 17.73 2.95 13.09
N TYR A 45 17.46 1.90 12.31
CA TYR A 45 18.48 1.07 11.63
C TYR A 45 19.14 1.79 10.44
N TRP A 46 19.78 2.94 10.67
CA TRP A 46 20.43 3.82 9.69
C TRP A 46 21.62 3.20 8.92
N GLY A 47 21.80 1.87 8.97
CA GLY A 47 22.80 1.09 8.24
C GLY A 47 22.23 0.06 7.26
N SER A 48 20.93 0.08 6.98
CA SER A 48 20.30 -0.80 5.97
C SER A 48 19.50 0.04 4.98
N LYS A 49 19.91 0.02 3.69
CA LYS A 49 19.31 0.85 2.63
C LYS A 49 17.96 0.30 2.16
N GLY A 50 17.69 -0.99 2.38
CA GLY A 50 16.45 -1.65 2.02
C GLY A 50 15.24 -1.04 2.72
N GLY A 51 14.34 -0.43 1.93
CA GLY A 51 13.04 0.06 2.38
C GLY A 51 11.91 -0.95 2.12
N ILE A 52 10.83 -0.83 2.88
CA ILE A 52 9.59 -1.59 2.67
C ILE A 52 8.59 -0.72 1.89
N TYR A 53 7.99 -1.30 0.86
CA TYR A 53 6.93 -0.69 0.06
C TYR A 53 5.72 -1.63 0.00
N PHE A 54 4.52 -1.06 0.02
CA PHE A 54 3.28 -1.79 -0.14
C PHE A 54 2.57 -1.39 -1.44
N VAL A 55 2.04 -2.38 -2.16
CA VAL A 55 1.23 -2.19 -3.36
C VAL A 55 -0.13 -2.85 -3.13
N LEU A 56 -1.14 -2.04 -2.85
CA LEU A 56 -2.52 -2.47 -2.70
C LEU A 56 -3.15 -2.60 -4.09
N GLN A 57 -3.44 -3.82 -4.52
CA GLN A 57 -3.93 -4.15 -5.87
C GLN A 57 -5.43 -4.47 -5.87
N ASN A 58 -6.11 -4.14 -6.97
CA ASN A 58 -7.56 -4.28 -7.18
C ASN A 58 -8.37 -3.51 -6.13
N ALA A 59 -7.95 -2.29 -5.79
CA ALA A 59 -8.61 -1.45 -4.82
C ALA A 59 -9.91 -0.84 -5.38
N SER A 60 -11.06 -1.17 -4.79
CA SER A 60 -12.37 -0.60 -5.17
C SER A 60 -12.49 0.88 -4.76
N LEU A 61 -11.99 1.79 -5.61
CA LEU A 61 -12.07 3.25 -5.41
C LEU A 61 -12.66 3.96 -6.64
N VAL A 62 -13.84 3.53 -7.08
CA VAL A 62 -14.54 4.14 -8.23
C VAL A 62 -15.32 5.37 -7.79
N ALA A 63 -14.99 6.52 -8.40
CA ALA A 63 -15.73 7.77 -8.22
C ALA A 63 -16.93 7.88 -9.17
N SER A 64 -18.03 8.45 -8.69
CA SER A 64 -19.24 8.64 -9.49
C SER A 64 -19.98 9.92 -9.07
N TYR A 65 -20.61 10.59 -10.04
CA TYR A 65 -21.53 11.69 -9.76
C TYR A 65 -22.88 11.15 -9.27
N VAL A 66 -23.18 11.36 -7.99
CA VAL A 66 -24.40 10.86 -7.33
C VAL A 66 -25.18 12.06 -6.78
N GLY A 67 -26.41 12.24 -7.28
CA GLY A 67 -27.28 13.36 -6.90
C GLY A 67 -26.76 14.71 -7.38
N LYS A 68 -25.91 15.35 -6.57
CA LYS A 68 -25.30 16.67 -6.85
C LYS A 68 -23.80 16.76 -6.53
N ARG A 69 -23.14 15.65 -6.15
CA ARG A 69 -21.72 15.61 -5.74
C ARG A 69 -21.01 14.39 -6.33
N TYR A 70 -19.70 14.52 -6.53
CA TYR A 70 -18.82 13.37 -6.78
C TYR A 70 -18.54 12.66 -5.45
N GLN A 71 -18.78 11.36 -5.40
CA GLN A 71 -18.61 10.51 -4.22
C GLN A 71 -18.01 9.16 -4.67
N ILE A 72 -17.27 8.49 -3.78
CA ILE A 72 -16.81 7.11 -4.02
C ILE A 72 -18.01 6.16 -3.86
N LEU A 73 -18.10 5.15 -4.72
CA LEU A 73 -19.16 4.15 -4.64
C LEU A 73 -18.98 3.26 -3.41
N ASN A 74 -20.09 3.03 -2.69
CA ASN A 74 -20.20 2.29 -1.43
C ASN A 74 -21.54 1.52 -1.44
N PRO A 75 -21.63 0.23 -1.06
CA PRO A 75 -22.91 -0.48 -0.95
C PRO A 75 -23.92 0.27 -0.10
N ASP A 76 -23.57 0.70 1.10
CA ASP A 76 -24.53 1.13 2.11
C ASP A 76 -25.27 2.41 1.68
N GLU A 77 -24.52 3.41 1.22
CA GLU A 77 -25.08 4.69 0.80
C GLU A 77 -25.61 4.67 -0.64
N HIS A 78 -25.10 3.79 -1.51
CA HIS A 78 -25.32 3.90 -2.97
C HIS A 78 -25.89 2.63 -3.63
N ALA A 79 -26.26 1.57 -2.89
CA ALA A 79 -26.87 0.34 -3.45
C ALA A 79 -28.06 0.61 -4.39
N ASN A 80 -28.94 1.55 -4.05
CA ASN A 80 -30.10 1.89 -4.89
C ASN A 80 -29.71 2.58 -6.21
N PHE A 81 -28.58 3.31 -6.23
CA PHE A 81 -28.02 3.92 -7.44
C PHE A 81 -27.30 2.88 -8.31
N LEU A 82 -26.57 1.96 -7.67
CA LEU A 82 -25.87 0.85 -8.33
C LEU A 82 -26.84 -0.13 -8.99
N ARG A 83 -27.90 -0.55 -8.27
CA ARG A 83 -28.98 -1.40 -8.82
C ARG A 83 -29.66 -0.76 -10.03
N ARG A 84 -29.93 0.55 -10.01
CA ARG A 84 -30.48 1.29 -11.18
C ARG A 84 -29.53 1.34 -12.39
N LYS A 85 -28.23 1.08 -12.20
CA LYS A 85 -27.22 0.97 -13.26
C LYS A 85 -26.88 -0.49 -13.60
N ASN A 86 -27.68 -1.46 -13.14
CA ASN A 86 -27.41 -2.91 -13.26
C ASN A 86 -26.02 -3.33 -12.73
N LYS A 87 -25.51 -2.61 -11.71
CA LYS A 87 -24.25 -2.92 -11.02
C LYS A 87 -24.54 -3.55 -9.66
N ASN A 88 -23.75 -4.57 -9.29
CA ASN A 88 -23.85 -5.22 -7.99
C ASN A 88 -23.27 -4.31 -6.88
N PRO A 89 -24.00 -4.03 -5.78
CA PRO A 89 -23.48 -3.19 -4.70
C PRO A 89 -22.26 -3.77 -3.98
N TYR A 90 -22.14 -5.10 -3.91
CA TYR A 90 -21.07 -5.77 -3.13
C TYR A 90 -19.68 -5.67 -3.77
N ASP A 91 -19.59 -5.32 -5.05
CA ASP A 91 -18.31 -5.11 -5.76
C ASP A 91 -17.61 -3.82 -5.27
N TYR A 92 -18.39 -2.84 -4.78
CA TYR A 92 -17.95 -1.48 -4.51
C TYR A 92 -17.57 -1.26 -3.05
N ARG A 93 -16.51 -1.95 -2.57
CA ARG A 93 -16.09 -1.99 -1.15
C ARG A 93 -14.82 -1.16 -0.85
N PRO A 94 -14.94 0.18 -0.69
CA PRO A 94 -13.81 1.05 -0.34
C PRO A 94 -13.32 0.88 1.10
N ASP A 95 -14.13 0.26 1.96
CA ASP A 95 -13.82 -0.07 3.36
C ASP A 95 -12.61 -1.02 3.49
N ILE A 96 -12.46 -1.97 2.57
CA ILE A 96 -11.31 -2.88 2.54
C ILE A 96 -10.01 -2.10 2.29
N VAL A 97 -10.07 -1.10 1.41
CA VAL A 97 -8.94 -0.22 1.09
C VAL A 97 -8.64 0.75 2.23
N HIS A 98 -9.69 1.25 2.89
CA HIS A 98 -9.61 2.12 4.05
C HIS A 98 -8.93 1.43 5.23
N GLU A 99 -9.40 0.23 5.60
CA GLU A 99 -8.87 -0.54 6.73
C GLU A 99 -7.44 -1.04 6.44
N ALA A 100 -7.16 -1.58 5.25
CA ALA A 100 -5.80 -1.99 4.88
C ALA A 100 -4.80 -0.84 4.97
N LEU A 101 -5.18 0.37 4.56
CA LEU A 101 -4.32 1.54 4.66
C LEU A 101 -4.16 2.03 6.11
N LEU A 102 -5.21 1.97 6.94
CA LEU A 102 -5.11 2.25 8.37
C LEU A 102 -4.17 1.27 9.08
N GLN A 103 -4.25 -0.03 8.79
CA GLN A 103 -3.37 -1.05 9.38
C GLN A 103 -1.91 -0.85 8.96
N ILE A 104 -1.63 -0.57 7.68
CA ILE A 104 -0.27 -0.31 7.21
C ILE A 104 0.32 0.95 7.87
N MET A 105 -0.43 2.05 7.90
CA MET A 105 0.08 3.33 8.41
C MET A 105 0.06 3.43 9.95
N GLY A 106 -0.80 2.66 10.61
CA GLY A 106 -0.77 2.44 12.07
C GLY A 106 0.28 1.41 12.53
N SER A 107 0.93 0.70 11.61
CA SER A 107 1.90 -0.34 11.95
C SER A 107 3.16 0.23 12.63
N ARG A 108 3.77 -0.58 13.50
CA ARG A 108 5.08 -0.24 14.10
C ARG A 108 6.19 -0.10 13.05
N LEU A 109 6.06 -0.74 11.88
CA LEU A 109 7.01 -0.59 10.76
C LEU A 109 6.93 0.82 10.12
N CYS A 110 5.72 1.36 10.01
CA CYS A 110 5.48 2.73 9.57
C CYS A 110 6.02 3.74 10.61
N MET A 111 5.70 3.52 11.90
CA MET A 111 6.22 4.36 12.99
C MET A 111 7.75 4.34 13.12
N ALA A 112 8.40 3.22 12.77
CA ALA A 112 9.86 3.08 12.76
C ALA A 112 10.52 3.64 11.48
N GLY A 113 9.78 4.28 10.58
CA GLY A 113 10.30 4.85 9.34
C GLY A 113 10.82 3.83 8.33
N ARG A 114 10.42 2.55 8.45
CA ARG A 114 10.88 1.46 7.55
C ARG A 114 9.99 1.29 6.32
N VAL A 115 8.75 1.76 6.38
CA VAL A 115 7.89 1.91 5.21
C VAL A 115 8.29 3.20 4.50
N HIS A 116 8.63 3.11 3.21
CA HIS A 116 9.04 4.26 2.38
C HIS A 116 7.90 4.79 1.49
N GLY A 117 6.86 3.99 1.24
CA GLY A 117 5.69 4.42 0.47
C GLY A 117 4.63 3.34 0.33
N VAL A 118 3.39 3.77 0.15
CA VAL A 118 2.26 2.88 -0.16
C VAL A 118 1.68 3.30 -1.52
N PHE A 119 1.47 2.33 -2.39
CA PHE A 119 0.81 2.50 -3.67
C PHE A 119 -0.54 1.80 -3.64
N ILE A 120 -1.55 2.42 -4.27
CA ILE A 120 -2.90 1.86 -4.42
C ILE A 120 -3.19 1.82 -5.92
N LYS A 121 -3.43 0.62 -6.46
CA LYS A 121 -3.85 0.39 -7.84
C LYS A 121 -5.34 0.01 -7.85
N THR A 122 -6.15 0.85 -8.47
CA THR A 122 -7.60 0.60 -8.57
C THR A 122 -7.94 -0.50 -9.57
N ASP A 123 -9.18 -0.98 -9.50
CA ASP A 123 -9.83 -1.79 -10.54
C ASP A 123 -9.82 -1.11 -11.92
N GLU A 124 -10.09 0.20 -11.97
CA GLU A 124 -9.96 1.04 -13.18
C GLU A 124 -8.50 1.27 -13.63
N GLY A 125 -7.52 0.66 -12.96
CA GLY A 125 -6.10 0.71 -13.33
C GLY A 125 -5.37 1.98 -12.93
N ILE A 126 -5.99 2.86 -12.14
CA ILE A 126 -5.42 4.11 -11.67
C ILE A 126 -4.38 3.81 -10.58
N LEU A 127 -3.18 4.41 -10.68
CA LEU A 127 -2.13 4.29 -9.67
C LEU A 127 -2.08 5.55 -8.78
N ILE A 128 -2.30 5.37 -7.50
CA ILE A 128 -2.21 6.41 -6.46
C ILE A 128 -0.99 6.11 -5.59
N ARG A 129 -0.12 7.11 -5.38
CA ARG A 129 0.93 7.09 -4.37
C ARG A 129 0.47 7.85 -3.13
N VAL A 130 0.64 7.20 -1.98
CA VAL A 130 0.40 7.71 -0.63
C VAL A 130 1.76 7.93 0.03
N GLU A 131 2.06 9.18 0.39
CA GLU A 131 3.26 9.46 1.20
C GLU A 131 3.03 9.03 2.65
N VAL A 132 4.05 8.46 3.28
CA VAL A 132 4.02 7.89 4.64
C VAL A 132 3.66 8.94 5.71
N ASN A 133 3.94 10.22 5.44
CA ASN A 133 3.58 11.35 6.30
C ASN A 133 2.08 11.74 6.24
N THR A 134 1.26 11.03 5.46
CA THR A 134 -0.17 11.33 5.28
C THR A 134 -1.00 10.79 6.44
N GLN A 135 -1.63 11.67 7.21
CA GLN A 135 -2.65 11.24 8.18
C GLN A 135 -3.94 10.84 7.45
N VAL A 136 -4.17 9.53 7.32
CA VAL A 136 -5.38 8.95 6.73
C VAL A 136 -6.58 9.18 7.65
N PRO A 137 -7.75 9.60 7.15
CA PRO A 137 -8.95 9.77 7.97
C PRO A 137 -9.38 8.45 8.62
N LYS A 138 -9.66 8.47 9.93
CA LYS A 138 -10.10 7.27 10.68
C LYS A 138 -11.50 6.78 10.34
N THR A 139 -12.30 7.59 9.65
CA THR A 139 -13.71 7.29 9.30
C THR A 139 -13.84 7.09 7.79
N LEU A 140 -14.56 6.04 7.39
CA LEU A 140 -14.76 5.68 5.99
C LEU A 140 -15.35 6.84 5.17
N GLY A 141 -16.39 7.52 5.68
CA GLY A 141 -16.99 8.67 5.01
C GLY A 141 -15.99 9.81 4.74
N SER A 142 -15.08 10.10 5.67
CA SER A 142 -14.05 11.12 5.46
C SER A 142 -12.95 10.65 4.50
N PHE A 143 -12.59 9.37 4.54
CA PHE A 143 -11.68 8.75 3.56
C PHE A 143 -12.25 8.80 2.14
N CYS A 144 -13.52 8.42 1.95
CA CYS A 144 -14.22 8.49 0.67
C CYS A 144 -14.29 9.93 0.12
N ASN A 145 -14.53 10.94 0.97
CA ASN A 145 -14.49 12.34 0.54
C ASN A 145 -13.08 12.76 0.08
N VAL A 146 -12.02 12.37 0.79
CA VAL A 146 -10.63 12.66 0.39
C VAL A 146 -10.25 11.94 -0.91
N MET A 147 -10.69 10.69 -1.11
CA MET A 147 -10.42 9.95 -2.36
C MET A 147 -11.23 10.49 -3.54
N ALA A 148 -12.47 10.97 -3.33
CA ALA A 148 -13.23 11.68 -4.35
C ALA A 148 -12.54 13.00 -4.75
N GLU A 149 -12.04 13.78 -3.79
CA GLU A 149 -11.24 14.99 -4.07
C GLU A 149 -9.93 14.66 -4.82
N LEU A 150 -9.26 13.56 -4.45
CA LEU A 150 -8.03 13.12 -5.13
C LEU A 150 -8.28 12.77 -6.60
N LEU A 151 -9.34 12.02 -6.90
CA LEU A 151 -9.68 11.64 -8.27
C LEU A 151 -10.18 12.83 -9.11
N GLN A 152 -10.70 13.89 -8.49
CA GLN A 152 -11.01 15.15 -9.17
C GLN A 152 -9.77 16.01 -9.45
N LYS A 153 -8.81 16.07 -8.52
CA LYS A 153 -7.69 17.03 -8.55
C LYS A 153 -6.35 16.42 -8.95
N PHE A 154 -6.28 15.10 -9.10
CA PHE A 154 -5.09 14.28 -9.35
C PHE A 154 -3.95 14.39 -8.31
N SER A 155 -3.99 15.35 -7.38
CA SER A 155 -3.10 15.42 -6.22
C SER A 155 -3.68 16.26 -5.10
N ILE A 156 -3.46 15.84 -3.85
CA ILE A 156 -3.77 16.59 -2.64
C ILE A 156 -2.47 17.04 -1.97
N LYS A 157 -2.38 18.34 -1.67
CA LYS A 157 -1.27 18.98 -0.95
C LYS A 157 -1.64 19.17 0.53
N SER A 158 -0.64 19.23 1.41
CA SER A 158 -0.86 19.65 2.79
C SER A 158 -1.27 21.14 2.86
N LYS A 159 -2.17 21.50 3.78
CA LYS A 159 -2.66 22.88 3.95
C LYS A 159 -1.58 23.87 4.42
N GLY A 160 -0.44 23.38 4.93
CA GLY A 160 0.67 24.18 5.46
C GLY A 160 1.93 24.18 4.58
N ASN A 161 1.81 24.06 3.26
CA ASN A 161 2.93 24.00 2.30
C ASN A 161 3.85 22.75 2.41
N HIS A 162 3.58 21.84 3.36
CA HIS A 162 4.28 20.56 3.55
C HIS A 162 3.94 19.52 2.45
N GLY A 163 4.41 19.76 1.23
CA GLY A 163 4.47 18.76 0.15
C GLY A 163 3.12 18.30 -0.44
N LYS A 164 3.21 17.25 -1.27
CA LYS A 164 2.07 16.47 -1.76
C LYS A 164 1.88 15.27 -0.82
N LEU A 165 0.66 15.02 -0.38
CA LEU A 165 0.32 13.89 0.51
C LEU A 165 -0.15 12.69 -0.31
N LEU A 166 -1.04 12.96 -1.26
CA LEU A 166 -1.59 12.00 -2.20
C LEU A 166 -1.33 12.50 -3.62
N ARG A 167 -0.88 11.60 -4.50
CA ARG A 167 -0.63 11.91 -5.92
C ARG A 167 -1.06 10.74 -6.79
N LEU A 168 -1.84 11.04 -7.82
CA LEU A 168 -2.10 10.14 -8.94
C LEU A 168 -0.89 10.13 -9.88
N ILE A 169 -0.49 8.94 -10.30
CA ILE A 169 0.73 8.66 -11.06
C ILE A 169 0.37 7.78 -12.28
N GLU A 170 1.18 7.88 -13.33
CA GLU A 170 1.02 7.10 -14.56
C GLU A 170 1.20 5.59 -14.31
N ASN A 171 0.56 4.75 -15.13
CA ASN A 171 0.34 3.32 -14.84
C ASN A 171 1.56 2.42 -15.14
N HIS A 172 2.75 2.88 -14.76
CA HIS A 172 3.99 2.10 -14.76
C HIS A 172 4.48 1.93 -13.33
N ALA A 173 3.77 1.11 -12.53
CA ALA A 173 4.16 0.82 -11.15
C ALA A 173 5.62 0.36 -11.00
N THR A 174 6.17 -0.31 -12.02
CA THR A 174 7.58 -0.68 -12.16
C THR A 174 8.56 0.50 -12.18
N GLN A 175 8.19 1.68 -12.69
CA GLN A 175 9.04 2.87 -12.77
C GLN A 175 9.07 3.69 -11.47
N HIS A 176 8.22 3.36 -10.49
CA HIS A 176 8.08 4.11 -9.24
C HIS A 176 8.44 3.31 -7.99
N LEU A 177 8.78 2.04 -8.16
CA LEU A 177 9.48 1.23 -7.18
C LEU A 177 11.00 1.48 -7.30
N PRO A 178 11.78 1.33 -6.22
CA PRO A 178 13.22 1.52 -6.30
C PRO A 178 13.90 0.42 -7.13
N ILE A 179 15.06 0.76 -7.68
CA ILE A 179 16.01 -0.19 -8.25
C ILE A 179 16.46 -1.15 -7.12
N ASN A 180 16.79 -2.40 -7.46
CA ASN A 180 16.98 -3.50 -6.50
C ASN A 180 15.77 -3.70 -5.58
N SER A 181 14.60 -4.01 -6.16
CA SER A 181 13.37 -4.34 -5.43
C SER A 181 12.89 -5.78 -5.68
N ARG A 182 12.80 -6.56 -4.60
CA ARG A 182 12.18 -7.90 -4.60
C ARG A 182 10.67 -7.78 -4.42
N LYS A 183 9.92 -8.30 -5.38
CA LYS A 183 8.44 -8.29 -5.36
C LYS A 183 7.90 -9.56 -4.76
N ILE A 184 6.92 -9.39 -3.87
CA ILE A 184 6.33 -10.41 -3.02
C ILE A 184 4.82 -10.38 -3.25
N GLY A 185 4.28 -11.36 -3.96
CA GLY A 185 2.83 -11.54 -4.08
C GLY A 185 2.29 -12.28 -2.86
N LEU A 186 1.23 -11.79 -2.24
CA LEU A 186 0.52 -12.53 -1.19
C LEU A 186 -0.63 -13.34 -1.80
N SER A 187 -0.64 -14.66 -1.59
CA SER A 187 -1.65 -15.55 -2.18
C SER A 187 -1.97 -16.76 -1.31
N VAL A 188 -3.26 -16.95 -1.01
CA VAL A 188 -3.78 -18.13 -0.27
C VAL A 188 -3.58 -19.44 -1.05
N ASN A 189 -3.47 -19.38 -2.38
CA ASN A 189 -3.31 -20.55 -3.26
C ASN A 189 -1.83 -20.80 -3.63
N SER A 190 -0.89 -20.46 -2.74
CA SER A 190 0.53 -20.79 -2.91
C SER A 190 0.82 -22.22 -2.42
N PRO A 191 1.64 -23.02 -3.14
CA PRO A 191 1.90 -24.41 -2.78
C PRO A 191 2.83 -24.60 -1.57
N LYS A 192 3.41 -23.53 -1.02
CA LYS A 192 4.35 -23.58 0.11
C LYS A 192 4.13 -22.38 1.04
N ALA A 193 3.63 -22.63 2.24
CA ALA A 193 3.64 -21.65 3.34
C ALA A 193 5.07 -21.21 3.70
N ILE A 194 5.25 -19.93 4.05
CA ILE A 194 6.55 -19.35 4.40
C ILE A 194 6.36 -18.39 5.58
N GLN A 195 7.04 -18.67 6.70
CA GLN A 195 7.05 -17.77 7.85
C GLN A 195 7.72 -16.43 7.49
N THR A 196 6.98 -15.34 7.67
CA THR A 196 7.38 -13.99 7.23
C THR A 196 8.65 -13.48 7.93
N ASN A 197 8.84 -13.82 9.21
CA ASN A 197 10.04 -13.46 9.97
C ASN A 197 11.30 -14.09 9.35
N ASP A 198 11.27 -15.39 9.08
CA ASP A 198 12.39 -16.16 8.53
C ASP A 198 12.73 -15.70 7.11
N TYR A 199 11.70 -15.41 6.32
CA TYR A 199 11.84 -14.83 4.98
C TYR A 199 12.53 -13.45 5.01
N VAL A 200 12.15 -12.57 5.94
CA VAL A 200 12.78 -11.25 6.11
C VAL A 200 14.20 -11.37 6.72
N ALA A 201 14.45 -12.37 7.57
CA ALA A 201 15.79 -12.66 8.09
C ALA A 201 16.74 -13.22 7.02
N ALA A 202 16.22 -13.96 6.04
CA ALA A 202 16.96 -14.46 4.87
C ALA A 202 17.10 -13.44 3.73
N ALA A 203 16.49 -12.24 3.86
CA ALA A 203 16.58 -11.19 2.85
C ALA A 203 17.81 -10.28 3.06
N ASN A 204 18.49 -9.95 1.96
CA ASN A 204 19.66 -9.07 1.99
C ASN A 204 19.28 -7.66 2.48
N HIS A 205 20.08 -7.09 3.37
CA HIS A 205 19.78 -5.79 4.02
C HIS A 205 19.91 -4.55 3.08
N ASP A 206 20.30 -4.77 1.82
CA ASP A 206 20.40 -3.79 0.74
C ASP A 206 19.31 -3.97 -0.35
N GLU A 207 18.43 -4.98 -0.22
CA GLU A 207 17.27 -5.18 -1.09
C GLU A 207 16.04 -4.42 -0.56
N ASN A 208 15.28 -3.81 -1.46
CA ASN A 208 13.98 -3.22 -1.13
C ASN A 208 12.88 -4.28 -1.23
N LEU A 209 12.02 -4.39 -0.22
CA LEU A 209 10.94 -5.39 -0.18
C LEU A 209 9.61 -4.76 -0.59
N VAL A 210 8.98 -5.30 -1.63
CA VAL A 210 7.72 -4.79 -2.20
C VAL A 210 6.61 -5.81 -2.04
N PHE A 211 5.75 -5.61 -1.04
CA PHE A 211 4.63 -6.49 -0.74
C PHE A 211 3.40 -6.09 -1.56
N VAL A 212 2.92 -7.00 -2.40
CA VAL A 212 1.72 -6.84 -3.24
C VAL A 212 0.55 -7.53 -2.55
N VAL A 213 -0.41 -6.74 -2.08
CA VAL A 213 -1.59 -7.17 -1.33
C VAL A 213 -2.82 -6.99 -2.22
N CYS A 214 -3.56 -8.05 -2.50
CA CYS A 214 -4.82 -7.95 -3.27
C CYS A 214 -6.00 -7.70 -2.33
N LEU A 215 -6.84 -6.72 -2.67
CA LEU A 215 -7.96 -6.24 -1.82
C LEU A 215 -9.33 -6.72 -2.32
N MET A 216 -9.41 -7.92 -2.89
CA MET A 216 -10.60 -8.42 -3.59
C MET A 216 -11.43 -9.36 -2.71
N LEU A 217 -12.76 -9.22 -2.75
CA LEU A 217 -13.68 -10.14 -2.10
C LEU A 217 -13.87 -11.42 -2.92
N LEU A 218 -13.20 -12.48 -2.48
CA LEU A 218 -13.22 -13.85 -3.01
C LEU A 218 -12.67 -14.02 -4.45
N TYR A 219 -12.37 -15.29 -4.75
CA TYR A 219 -11.76 -15.82 -5.97
C TYR A 219 -10.28 -15.46 -6.20
N THR A 220 -9.46 -16.48 -5.93
CA THR A 220 -8.13 -16.79 -6.51
C THR A 220 -7.52 -15.76 -7.46
N PHE A 221 -6.42 -15.13 -7.01
CA PHE A 221 -5.53 -14.38 -7.88
C PHE A 221 -4.81 -15.33 -8.86
N SER A 222 -5.39 -15.48 -10.05
CA SER A 222 -4.74 -16.19 -11.14
C SER A 222 -3.62 -15.33 -11.72
N TYR A 223 -2.37 -15.65 -11.39
CA TYR A 223 -1.21 -15.11 -12.09
C TYR A 223 -1.22 -15.62 -13.54
N GLY A 224 -1.86 -14.86 -14.42
CA GLY A 224 -1.68 -15.03 -15.86
C GLY A 224 -0.19 -14.91 -16.18
N ASN A 225 0.39 -15.95 -16.78
CA ASN A 225 1.82 -15.99 -17.11
C ASN A 225 2.21 -14.77 -17.96
N VAL A 226 3.00 -13.87 -17.38
CA VAL A 226 3.70 -12.84 -18.14
C VAL A 226 4.86 -13.54 -18.86
N ARG A 227 4.63 -13.87 -20.13
CA ARG A 227 5.65 -14.25 -21.10
C ARG A 227 6.28 -13.01 -21.71
#